data_AF-A0A356UDL3-F1
#
_entry.id   AF-A0A356UDL3-F1
#
_cell.length_a   1.000
_cell.length_b   1.000
_cell.length_c   1.000
_cell.angle_alpha   90.00
_cell.angle_beta   90.00
_cell.angle_gamma   90.00
#
_symmetry.space_group_name_H-M   'P 1'
#
loop_
_entity.id
_entity.type
_entity.pdbx_description
1 polymer ?
#
loop_
_entity_poly.entity_id
_entity_poly.type
_entity_poly.pdbx_seq_one_letter_code
_entity_poly.pdbx_strand_id
1 'polypeptide(L)'
;MTRELTTDSKTKDNKFSAEMMEIVRIMNSKKYKAIILYLIPENEHPKQELTQLLSEMASRGYLVFIAKPSNSGGIETLKENLILVHQGFCLIPILKSLSAIILSTQNIHSDWAEVLHHKLLWLHIDMDAPINTSEDIYNQADLISYFPPTSVAEKLSSTSKVLCLKPGQENQANVNLIEERIKSLPLGWLPYANLNLLGKVAVMTATFFDFSGEYFYNGGAERYLLDLAEICEELNSQLIVFQYGDYPWMRRLKNIDIVSLSRHGIRAEGWILKCARDFNQVFYEQVQERTALNIYSAFFEAWPLAATPNIGISHGVSWDNPYNDYENAVEYWLMNQRYIDGAKACEDLVSVDTNSANWLQTVDFDLGQKTKLI
;
A
#
# COMPACT_ATOMS: atom_id res chain seq x y z
N MET A 1 39.10 14.06 26.84
CA MET A 1 38.40 13.97 25.54
C MET A 1 37.20 13.05 25.72
N THR A 2 36.11 13.60 26.24
CA THR A 2 34.81 12.95 26.41
C THR A 2 34.05 13.14 25.11
N ARG A 3 33.86 12.04 24.36
CA ARG A 3 33.09 12.02 23.12
C ARG A 3 31.62 11.88 23.52
N GLU A 4 30.86 12.96 23.39
CA GLU A 4 29.40 12.91 23.51
C GLU A 4 28.85 11.98 22.41
N LEU A 5 28.21 10.90 22.84
CA LEU A 5 27.37 10.07 21.99
C LEU A 5 26.06 10.81 21.79
N THR A 6 25.93 11.48 20.65
CA THR A 6 24.65 12.02 20.18
C THR A 6 23.72 10.85 19.86
N THR A 7 22.83 10.56 20.81
CA THR A 7 21.69 9.65 20.65
C THR A 7 20.58 10.38 19.89
N ASP A 8 20.80 10.61 18.59
CA ASP A 8 19.77 11.09 17.69
C ASP A 8 19.28 9.93 16.81
N SER A 9 18.79 8.87 17.47
CA SER A 9 17.96 7.85 16.83
C SER A 9 16.55 7.98 17.37
N LYS A 10 15.89 9.10 17.05
CA LYS A 10 14.43 9.09 17.01
C LYS A 10 14.05 8.05 15.96
N THR A 11 13.63 6.87 16.41
CA THR A 11 12.83 5.96 15.62
C THR A 11 11.67 6.80 15.09
N LYS A 12 11.75 7.22 13.82
CA LYS A 12 10.61 7.85 13.15
C LYS A 12 9.52 6.79 13.19
N ASP A 13 8.55 6.98 14.07
CA ASP A 13 7.30 6.23 13.99
C ASP A 13 6.75 6.50 12.58
N ASN A 14 6.84 5.49 11.71
CA ASN A 14 6.39 5.53 10.32
C ASN A 14 4.86 5.47 10.24
N LYS A 15 4.18 6.25 11.10
CA LYS A 15 2.74 6.46 11.01
C LYS A 15 2.46 7.45 9.90
N PHE A 16 1.31 7.27 9.26
CA PHE A 16 0.85 8.18 8.22
C PHE A 16 0.61 9.59 8.79
N SER A 17 1.02 10.62 8.06
CA SER A 17 0.73 12.02 8.40
C SER A 17 -0.75 12.34 8.17
N ALA A 18 -1.21 13.51 8.65
CA ALA A 18 -2.60 13.94 8.45
C ALA A 18 -2.94 14.06 6.95
N GLU A 19 -2.03 14.57 6.13
CA GLU A 19 -2.16 14.64 4.68
C GLU A 19 -2.26 13.24 4.06
N MET A 20 -1.46 12.30 4.57
CA MET A 20 -1.52 10.92 4.09
C MET A 20 -2.89 10.29 4.39
N MET A 21 -3.44 10.52 5.58
CA MET A 21 -4.77 10.03 5.94
C MET A 21 -5.85 10.65 5.06
N GLU A 22 -5.74 11.94 4.76
CA GLU A 22 -6.71 12.61 3.88
C GLU A 22 -6.70 12.03 2.46
N ILE A 23 -5.52 11.71 1.90
CA ILE A 23 -5.42 11.02 0.62
C ILE A 23 -6.09 9.64 0.70
N VAL A 24 -5.85 8.86 1.75
CA VAL A 24 -6.49 7.55 1.95
C VAL A 24 -8.03 7.69 1.94
N ARG A 25 -8.57 8.69 2.64
CA ARG A 25 -10.02 8.96 2.66
C ARG A 25 -10.56 9.35 1.29
N ILE A 26 -9.83 10.17 0.54
CA ILE A 26 -10.20 10.52 -0.84
C ILE A 26 -10.24 9.25 -1.70
N MET A 27 -9.25 8.37 -1.59
CA MET A 27 -9.23 7.11 -2.33
C MET A 27 -10.41 6.21 -1.96
N ASN A 28 -10.73 6.09 -0.67
CA ASN A 28 -11.80 5.20 -0.21
C ASN A 28 -13.22 5.73 -0.46
N SER A 29 -13.39 7.05 -0.53
CA SER A 29 -14.69 7.67 -0.80
C SER A 29 -15.07 7.65 -2.28
N LYS A 30 -14.16 7.25 -3.17
CA LYS A 30 -14.33 7.36 -4.62
C LYS A 30 -14.26 6.00 -5.29
N LYS A 31 -15.18 5.74 -6.21
CA LYS A 31 -15.04 4.63 -7.17
C LYS A 31 -14.18 5.10 -8.33
N TYR A 32 -13.09 4.40 -8.60
CA TYR A 32 -12.20 4.72 -9.71
C TYR A 32 -11.74 3.46 -10.44
N LYS A 33 -11.40 3.62 -11.72
CA LYS A 33 -10.91 2.56 -12.60
C LYS A 33 -9.44 2.25 -12.37
N ALA A 34 -8.63 3.30 -12.26
CA ALA A 34 -7.20 3.26 -12.02
C ALA A 34 -6.74 4.60 -11.42
N ILE A 35 -5.54 4.59 -10.85
CA ILE A 35 -4.90 5.77 -10.28
C ILE A 35 -3.92 6.33 -11.31
N ILE A 36 -3.95 7.64 -11.54
CA ILE A 36 -2.96 8.37 -12.33
C ILE A 36 -2.23 9.32 -11.39
N LEU A 37 -0.90 9.26 -11.41
CA LEU A 37 -0.03 10.18 -10.69
C LEU A 37 0.77 11.00 -11.69
N TYR A 38 0.48 12.30 -11.79
CA TYR A 38 1.27 13.23 -12.58
C TYR A 38 2.35 13.87 -11.70
N LEU A 39 3.60 13.47 -11.93
CA LEU A 39 4.77 13.99 -11.21
C LEU A 39 5.26 15.28 -11.88
N ILE A 40 5.16 16.40 -11.17
CA ILE A 40 5.67 17.69 -11.65
C ILE A 40 7.10 17.88 -11.15
N PRO A 41 8.02 18.36 -11.98
CA PRO A 41 9.38 18.72 -11.57
C PRO A 41 9.45 19.83 -10.52
N GLU A 42 10.57 19.92 -9.81
CA GLU A 42 10.85 21.09 -8.98
C GLU A 42 10.88 22.36 -9.83
N ASN A 43 10.20 23.41 -9.35
CA ASN A 43 10.09 24.72 -10.00
C ASN A 43 9.27 24.76 -11.31
N GLU A 44 8.58 23.67 -11.66
CA GLU A 44 7.65 23.67 -12.79
C GLU A 44 6.18 23.83 -12.36
N HIS A 45 5.36 24.20 -13.34
CA HIS A 45 3.91 24.27 -13.22
C HIS A 45 3.26 23.16 -14.05
N PRO A 46 2.08 22.65 -13.63
CA PRO A 46 1.35 21.69 -14.44
C PRO A 46 1.06 22.29 -15.83
N LYS A 47 1.39 21.56 -16.91
CA LYS A 47 1.09 21.99 -18.27
C LYS A 47 -0.41 22.05 -18.49
N GLN A 48 -0.89 23.09 -19.16
CA GLN A 48 -2.32 23.34 -19.31
C GLN A 48 -3.00 22.23 -20.11
N GLU A 49 -2.40 21.80 -21.21
CA GLU A 49 -2.90 20.76 -22.11
C GLU A 49 -3.00 19.41 -21.39
N LEU A 50 -1.96 19.05 -20.62
CA LEU A 50 -1.97 17.83 -19.80
C LEU A 50 -3.02 17.92 -18.69
N THR A 51 -3.17 19.07 -18.05
CA THR A 51 -4.19 19.25 -17.01
C THR A 51 -5.60 19.10 -17.58
N GLN A 52 -5.85 19.59 -18.80
CA GLN A 52 -7.12 19.38 -19.50
C GLN A 52 -7.35 17.91 -19.86
N LEU A 53 -6.31 17.23 -20.38
CA LEU A 53 -6.37 15.81 -20.70
C LEU A 53 -6.65 14.96 -19.44
N LEU A 54 -5.94 15.23 -18.36
CA LEU A 54 -6.13 14.59 -17.05
C LEU A 54 -7.51 14.88 -16.45
N SER A 55 -8.03 16.09 -16.65
CA SER A 55 -9.40 16.42 -16.28
C SER A 55 -10.42 15.57 -17.05
N GLU A 56 -10.16 15.22 -18.32
CA GLU A 56 -11.02 14.31 -19.10
C GLU A 56 -10.85 12.85 -18.66
N MET A 57 -9.66 12.44 -18.22
CA MET A 57 -9.51 11.12 -17.60
C MET A 57 -10.27 11.06 -16.25
N ALA A 58 -10.22 12.12 -15.45
CA ALA A 58 -10.93 12.19 -14.17
C ALA A 58 -12.46 12.08 -14.34
N SER A 59 -13.04 12.77 -15.33
CA SER A 59 -14.49 12.68 -15.66
C SER A 59 -14.91 11.28 -16.10
N ARG A 60 -13.97 10.48 -16.62
CA ARG A 60 -14.20 9.08 -16.99
C ARG A 60 -13.95 8.08 -15.85
N GLY A 61 -13.71 8.55 -14.63
CA GLY A 61 -13.56 7.72 -13.44
C GLY A 61 -12.13 7.28 -13.16
N TYR A 62 -11.10 7.96 -13.67
CA TYR A 62 -9.74 7.80 -13.15
C TYR A 62 -9.56 8.68 -11.91
N LEU A 63 -8.83 8.19 -10.91
CA LEU A 63 -8.42 9.01 -9.77
C LEU A 63 -7.06 9.64 -10.08
N VAL A 64 -7.04 10.94 -10.31
CA VAL A 64 -5.86 11.67 -10.75
C VAL A 64 -5.29 12.51 -9.61
N PHE A 65 -4.02 12.26 -9.28
CA PHE A 65 -3.22 13.10 -8.41
C PHE A 65 -2.20 13.88 -9.22
N ILE A 66 -2.22 15.20 -9.12
CA ILE A 66 -1.17 16.09 -9.60
C ILE A 66 -0.24 16.36 -8.41
N ALA A 67 0.96 15.80 -8.45
CA ALA A 67 1.94 15.91 -7.38
C ALA A 67 2.93 17.03 -7.68
N LYS A 68 2.83 18.13 -6.92
CA LYS A 68 3.82 19.20 -6.94
C LYS A 68 4.86 18.94 -5.84
N PRO A 69 6.15 19.19 -6.07
CA PRO A 69 7.13 19.28 -5.00
C PRO A 69 7.01 20.67 -4.37
N SER A 70 6.45 20.73 -3.16
CA SER A 70 6.42 21.93 -2.33
C SER A 70 6.80 21.58 -0.90
N ASN A 71 7.45 22.54 -0.24
CA ASN A 71 7.71 22.49 1.19
C ASN A 71 6.44 22.83 2.02
N SER A 72 5.44 23.41 1.37
CA SER A 72 4.12 23.62 1.97
C SER A 72 3.25 22.38 1.75
N GLY A 73 2.75 21.79 2.83
CA GLY A 73 1.70 20.76 2.75
C GLY A 73 0.40 21.31 2.15
N GLY A 74 -0.53 20.41 1.85
CA GLY A 74 -1.86 20.77 1.37
C GLY A 74 -2.37 19.87 0.25
N ILE A 75 -3.68 19.70 0.25
CA ILE A 75 -4.43 18.92 -0.75
C ILE A 75 -5.57 19.82 -1.23
N GLU A 76 -5.67 20.00 -2.54
CA GLU A 76 -6.72 20.78 -3.18
C GLU A 76 -7.48 19.90 -4.17
N THR A 77 -8.81 19.85 -4.05
CA THR A 77 -9.65 19.18 -5.03
C THR A 77 -9.97 20.15 -6.16
N LEU A 78 -9.31 19.99 -7.31
CA LEU A 78 -9.53 20.86 -8.48
C LEU A 78 -10.85 20.53 -9.18
N LYS A 79 -11.17 19.24 -9.31
CA LYS A 79 -12.43 18.69 -9.83
C LYS A 79 -12.72 17.34 -9.19
N GLU A 80 -13.89 16.77 -9.48
CA GLU A 80 -14.18 15.40 -9.10
C GLU A 80 -13.09 14.45 -9.65
N ASN A 81 -12.42 13.74 -8.73
CA ASN A 81 -11.33 12.80 -9.00
C ASN A 81 -10.06 13.43 -9.58
N LEU A 82 -9.92 14.77 -9.55
CA LEU A 82 -8.70 15.48 -9.91
C LEU A 82 -8.21 16.28 -8.70
N ILE A 83 -7.12 15.82 -8.10
CA ILE A 83 -6.61 16.33 -6.83
C ILE A 83 -5.19 16.85 -7.03
N LEU A 84 -4.91 18.05 -6.56
CA LEU A 84 -3.57 18.62 -6.46
C LEU A 84 -3.01 18.34 -5.06
N VAL A 85 -1.81 17.76 -5.00
CA VAL A 85 -1.10 17.47 -3.76
C VAL A 85 0.19 18.29 -3.75
N HIS A 86 0.28 19.23 -2.82
CA HIS A 86 1.41 20.16 -2.76
C HIS A 86 2.69 19.52 -2.23
N GLN A 87 2.59 18.48 -1.39
CA GLN A 87 3.74 17.72 -0.93
C GLN A 87 3.72 16.33 -1.58
N GLY A 88 4.03 16.25 -2.87
CA GLY A 88 3.88 15.02 -3.66
C GLY A 88 4.38 13.74 -2.98
N PHE A 89 5.52 13.80 -2.28
CA PHE A 89 6.10 12.66 -1.56
C PHE A 89 5.18 12.02 -0.50
N CYS A 90 4.16 12.71 0.02
CA CYS A 90 3.19 12.11 0.93
C CYS A 90 2.34 11.01 0.26
N LEU A 91 2.27 10.97 -1.07
CA LEU A 91 1.61 9.89 -1.81
C LEU A 91 2.39 8.58 -1.79
N ILE A 92 3.71 8.63 -1.58
CA ILE A 92 4.58 7.45 -1.68
C ILE A 92 4.15 6.34 -0.73
N PRO A 93 4.00 6.58 0.60
CA PRO A 93 3.64 5.50 1.53
C PRO A 93 2.28 4.87 1.26
N ILE A 94 1.38 5.60 0.60
CA ILE A 94 0.02 5.17 0.28
C ILE A 94 -0.01 4.38 -1.02
N LEU A 95 0.71 4.86 -2.03
CA LEU A 95 0.69 4.29 -3.37
C LEU A 95 1.68 3.15 -3.56
N LYS A 96 2.69 2.98 -2.68
CA LYS A 96 3.70 1.93 -2.85
C LYS A 96 3.16 0.50 -2.85
N SER A 97 2.02 0.25 -2.22
CA SER A 97 1.33 -1.05 -2.23
C SER A 97 0.27 -1.15 -3.33
N LEU A 98 0.10 -0.09 -4.13
CA LEU A 98 -0.91 0.04 -5.17
C LEU A 98 -0.29 0.13 -6.55
N SER A 99 -1.08 -0.23 -7.54
CA SER A 99 -0.73 -0.09 -8.94
C SER A 99 -1.21 1.25 -9.49
N ALA A 100 -0.34 2.00 -10.16
CA ALA A 100 -0.68 3.31 -10.70
C ALA A 100 -0.05 3.58 -12.08
N ILE A 101 -0.69 4.47 -12.84
CA ILE A 101 -0.13 5.05 -14.07
C ILE A 101 0.67 6.28 -13.66
N ILE A 102 1.96 6.30 -13.94
CA ILE A 102 2.85 7.41 -13.58
C ILE A 102 3.11 8.25 -14.81
N LEU A 103 2.48 9.42 -14.86
CA LEU A 103 2.72 10.42 -15.88
C LEU A 103 3.89 11.30 -15.47
N SER A 104 4.89 11.41 -16.33
CA SER A 104 6.02 12.33 -16.17
C SER A 104 6.31 13.07 -17.47
N THR A 105 6.78 14.32 -17.39
CA THR A 105 7.25 15.10 -18.55
C THR A 105 8.77 15.09 -18.71
N GLN A 106 9.48 14.51 -17.74
CA GLN A 106 10.94 14.47 -17.71
C GLN A 106 11.42 13.25 -16.92
N ASN A 107 12.70 13.25 -16.54
CA ASN A 107 13.25 12.23 -15.68
C ASN A 107 12.56 12.16 -14.32
N ILE A 108 11.99 10.98 -14.04
CA ILE A 108 11.46 10.66 -12.73
C ILE A 108 12.64 10.61 -11.77
N HIS A 109 12.56 11.40 -10.71
CA HIS A 109 13.57 11.38 -9.65
C HIS A 109 13.74 9.95 -9.11
N SER A 110 14.96 9.52 -8.82
CA SER A 110 15.28 8.16 -8.36
C SER A 110 14.37 7.70 -7.23
N ASP A 111 14.06 8.61 -6.30
CA ASP A 111 13.19 8.35 -5.14
C ASP A 111 11.78 7.88 -5.53
N TRP A 112 11.23 8.34 -6.65
CA TRP A 112 9.93 7.88 -7.15
C TRP A 112 10.05 6.57 -7.93
N ALA A 113 11.12 6.44 -8.71
CA ALA A 113 11.37 5.27 -9.53
C ALA A 113 11.61 4.02 -8.68
N GLU A 114 12.31 4.16 -7.55
CA GLU A 114 12.62 3.07 -6.64
C GLU A 114 11.42 2.65 -5.79
N VAL A 115 10.51 3.56 -5.44
CA VAL A 115 9.46 3.27 -4.45
C VAL A 115 8.13 2.84 -5.07
N LEU A 116 7.83 3.23 -6.31
CA LEU A 116 6.62 2.80 -7.01
C LEU A 116 6.89 1.51 -7.80
N HIS A 117 6.79 0.37 -7.12
CA HIS A 117 7.12 -0.94 -7.69
C HIS A 117 6.07 -1.45 -8.69
N HIS A 118 4.81 -1.06 -8.53
CA HIS A 118 3.72 -1.47 -9.40
C HIS A 118 3.27 -0.28 -10.26
N LYS A 119 4.07 0.07 -11.27
CA LYS A 119 3.78 1.21 -12.13
C LYS A 119 3.68 0.84 -13.60
N LEU A 120 2.84 1.60 -14.30
CA LEU A 120 2.91 1.78 -15.74
C LEU A 120 3.50 3.17 -16.00
N LEU A 121 4.69 3.23 -16.59
CA LEU A 121 5.36 4.50 -16.85
C LEU A 121 4.87 5.13 -18.15
N TRP A 122 4.17 6.27 -18.01
CA TRP A 122 3.72 7.11 -19.10
C TRP A 122 4.59 8.37 -19.19
N LEU A 123 5.45 8.44 -20.22
CA LEU A 123 6.24 9.63 -20.53
C LEU A 123 5.48 10.54 -21.50
N HIS A 124 5.34 11.82 -21.17
CA HIS A 124 4.89 12.83 -22.10
C HIS A 124 6.05 13.73 -22.53
N ILE A 125 6.42 13.66 -23.81
CA ILE A 125 7.53 14.45 -24.35
C ILE A 125 7.00 15.83 -24.72
N ASP A 126 7.63 16.85 -24.15
CA ASP A 126 7.51 18.21 -24.62
C ASP A 126 8.56 18.44 -25.70
N MET A 127 8.08 18.70 -26.92
CA MET A 127 8.95 18.86 -28.07
C MET A 127 9.60 20.25 -28.14
N ASP A 128 9.11 21.21 -27.35
CA ASP A 128 9.67 22.57 -27.27
C ASP A 128 10.81 22.65 -26.23
N ALA A 129 10.90 21.68 -25.33
CA ALA A 129 12.00 21.56 -24.39
C ALA A 129 13.22 20.89 -25.05
N PRO A 130 14.46 21.35 -24.79
CA PRO A 130 15.64 20.62 -25.24
C PRO A 130 15.57 19.20 -24.67
N ILE A 131 15.65 18.20 -25.56
CA ILE A 131 15.65 16.78 -25.22
C ILE A 131 16.92 16.49 -24.41
N ASN A 132 16.87 16.80 -23.12
CA ASN A 132 17.86 16.43 -22.12
C ASN A 132 17.42 15.16 -21.38
N THR A 133 16.36 14.51 -21.86
CA THR A 133 15.97 13.16 -21.45
C THR A 133 17.06 12.23 -21.94
N SER A 134 17.77 11.60 -20.98
CA SER A 134 18.70 10.53 -21.32
C SER A 134 17.95 9.43 -22.09
N GLU A 135 18.62 8.78 -23.04
CA GLU A 135 18.07 7.64 -23.78
C GLU A 135 17.46 6.58 -22.83
N ASP A 136 17.93 6.54 -21.59
CA ASP A 136 17.49 5.64 -20.53
C ASP A 136 15.99 5.71 -20.24
N ILE A 137 15.35 6.89 -20.26
CA ILE A 137 13.92 6.98 -19.90
C ILE A 137 13.02 6.62 -21.05
N TYR A 138 13.43 6.97 -22.27
CA TYR A 138 12.73 6.50 -23.45
C TYR A 138 12.66 4.97 -23.47
N ASN A 139 13.74 4.31 -23.03
CA ASN A 139 13.80 2.85 -22.92
C ASN A 139 12.97 2.30 -21.75
N GLN A 140 12.88 3.02 -20.64
CA GLN A 140 12.10 2.62 -19.46
C GLN A 140 10.60 2.85 -19.60
N ALA A 141 10.16 3.79 -20.45
CA ALA A 141 8.76 4.11 -20.61
C ALA A 141 7.96 2.93 -21.22
N ASP A 142 6.79 2.67 -20.65
CA ASP A 142 5.82 1.72 -21.19
C ASP A 142 4.96 2.37 -22.27
N LEU A 143 4.63 3.65 -22.05
CA LEU A 143 3.84 4.49 -22.94
C LEU A 143 4.53 5.83 -23.13
N ILE A 144 4.62 6.29 -24.39
CA ILE A 144 5.16 7.60 -24.73
C ILE A 144 4.09 8.39 -25.47
N SER A 145 3.87 9.63 -25.10
CA SER A 145 2.96 10.53 -25.80
C SER A 145 3.61 11.88 -26.06
N TYR A 146 3.12 12.61 -27.06
CA TYR A 146 3.54 13.99 -27.31
C TYR A 146 2.40 14.73 -28.03
N PHE A 147 2.38 16.06 -27.93
CA PHE A 147 1.60 16.89 -28.84
C PHE A 147 2.52 17.28 -30.02
N PRO A 148 2.10 17.08 -31.28
CA PRO A 148 2.95 17.29 -32.44
C PRO A 148 3.29 18.79 -32.59
N PRO A 149 4.57 19.17 -32.66
CA PRO A 149 4.95 20.40 -33.33
C PRO A 149 4.86 20.18 -34.84
N THR A 150 4.71 21.27 -35.61
CA THR A 150 4.47 21.26 -37.05
C THR A 150 5.54 20.58 -37.92
N SER A 151 6.65 20.08 -37.37
CA SER A 151 7.81 19.61 -38.16
C SER A 151 8.59 18.37 -37.66
N VAL A 152 8.26 17.74 -36.52
CA VAL A 152 9.15 16.70 -35.90
C VAL A 152 8.50 15.31 -35.76
N ALA A 153 7.30 15.11 -36.30
CA ALA A 153 6.52 13.87 -36.12
C ALA A 153 7.14 12.60 -36.77
N GLU A 154 8.03 12.75 -37.76
CA GLU A 154 8.50 11.62 -38.58
C GLU A 154 9.53 10.72 -37.89
N LYS A 155 10.25 11.22 -36.87
CA LYS A 155 11.36 10.47 -36.24
C LYS A 155 10.93 9.49 -35.13
N LEU A 156 9.73 9.68 -34.57
CA LEU A 156 9.22 8.91 -33.41
C LEU A 156 8.12 7.89 -33.79
N SER A 157 7.61 7.94 -35.01
CA SER A 157 6.46 7.15 -35.48
C SER A 157 6.74 5.65 -35.68
N SER A 158 7.99 5.22 -35.62
CA SER A 158 8.39 3.83 -35.85
C SER A 158 8.24 2.92 -34.63
N THR A 159 7.97 3.46 -33.44
CA THR A 159 7.89 2.66 -32.22
C THR A 159 6.45 2.44 -31.76
N SER A 160 6.11 1.20 -31.41
CA SER A 160 4.76 0.79 -30.98
C SER A 160 4.32 1.37 -29.62
N LYS A 161 5.22 2.04 -28.90
CA LYS A 161 4.93 2.68 -27.60
C LYS A 161 4.54 4.15 -27.71
N VAL A 162 4.74 4.79 -28.87
CA VAL A 162 4.52 6.22 -29.06
C VAL A 162 3.08 6.52 -29.50
N LEU A 163 2.53 7.61 -28.96
CA LEU A 163 1.22 8.19 -29.29
C LEU A 163 1.38 9.68 -29.65
N CYS A 164 0.85 10.06 -30.80
CA CYS A 164 0.67 11.46 -31.18
C CYS A 164 -0.71 11.90 -30.69
N LEU A 165 -0.75 12.84 -29.75
CA LEU A 165 -1.98 13.42 -29.20
C LEU A 165 -2.32 14.71 -29.93
N LYS A 166 -3.60 15.02 -30.07
CA LYS A 166 -4.03 16.26 -30.72
C LYS A 166 -4.34 17.34 -29.69
N PRO A 167 -3.75 18.55 -29.78
CA PRO A 167 -4.03 19.61 -28.82
C PRO A 167 -5.49 20.12 -28.92
N GLY A 168 -6.03 20.65 -27.82
CA GLY A 168 -7.33 21.35 -27.81
C GLY A 168 -8.56 20.46 -27.58
N GLN A 169 -9.65 20.72 -28.32
CA GLN A 169 -10.99 20.16 -28.05
C GLN A 169 -11.12 18.64 -28.31
N GLU A 170 -10.08 17.96 -28.78
CA GLU A 170 -10.07 16.53 -29.05
C GLU A 170 -9.63 15.67 -27.86
N ASN A 171 -9.67 16.19 -26.62
CA ASN A 171 -9.28 15.43 -25.42
C ASN A 171 -10.01 14.09 -25.28
N GLN A 172 -11.28 14.01 -25.68
CA GLN A 172 -12.03 12.75 -25.69
C GLN A 172 -11.38 11.69 -26.60
N ALA A 173 -10.89 12.09 -27.77
CA ALA A 173 -10.22 11.20 -28.71
C ALA A 173 -8.83 10.78 -28.15
N ASN A 174 -8.10 11.73 -27.57
CA ASN A 174 -6.81 11.44 -26.93
C ASN A 174 -6.93 10.44 -25.77
N VAL A 175 -7.93 10.61 -24.90
CA VAL A 175 -8.16 9.69 -23.78
C VAL A 175 -8.52 8.29 -24.28
N ASN A 176 -9.36 8.17 -25.32
CA ASN A 176 -9.64 6.87 -25.96
C ASN A 176 -8.36 6.19 -26.43
N LEU A 177 -7.53 6.94 -27.16
CA LEU A 177 -6.28 6.44 -27.72
C LEU A 177 -5.31 5.97 -26.63
N ILE A 178 -5.19 6.74 -25.53
CA ILE A 178 -4.37 6.39 -24.38
C ILE A 178 -4.92 5.14 -23.69
N GLU A 179 -6.22 5.07 -23.43
CA GLU A 179 -6.85 3.91 -22.80
C GLU A 179 -6.66 2.63 -23.62
N GLU A 180 -6.91 2.69 -24.92
CA GLU A 180 -6.72 1.58 -25.84
C GLU A 180 -5.26 1.13 -25.86
N ARG A 181 -4.31 2.08 -25.91
CA ARG A 181 -2.89 1.76 -25.87
C ARG A 181 -2.50 1.12 -24.55
N ILE A 182 -2.91 1.69 -23.41
CA ILE A 182 -2.66 1.09 -22.09
C ILE A 182 -3.17 -0.35 -22.08
N LYS A 183 -4.43 -0.60 -22.44
CA LYS A 183 -5.03 -1.95 -22.43
C LYS A 183 -4.37 -2.92 -23.41
N SER A 184 -3.67 -2.44 -24.43
CA SER A 184 -2.92 -3.27 -25.38
C SER A 184 -1.54 -3.71 -24.87
N LEU A 185 -0.99 -3.06 -23.83
CA LEU A 185 0.32 -3.37 -23.27
C LEU A 185 0.23 -4.55 -22.28
N PRO A 186 1.26 -5.43 -22.20
CA PRO A 186 1.28 -6.51 -21.21
C PRO A 186 1.13 -6.05 -19.76
N LEU A 187 1.79 -4.94 -19.38
CA LEU A 187 1.67 -4.32 -18.05
C LEU A 187 0.49 -3.34 -17.94
N GLY A 188 -0.22 -3.12 -19.04
CA GLY A 188 -1.35 -2.21 -19.20
C GLY A 188 -2.48 -2.38 -18.19
N TRP A 189 -2.73 -3.62 -17.81
CA TRP A 189 -3.83 -3.99 -16.92
C TRP A 189 -3.49 -3.86 -15.43
N LEU A 190 -2.20 -3.76 -15.08
CA LEU A 190 -1.75 -3.71 -13.70
C LEU A 190 -2.40 -2.55 -12.91
N PRO A 191 -2.47 -1.30 -13.43
CA PRO A 191 -3.13 -0.20 -12.72
C PRO A 191 -4.62 -0.40 -12.38
N TYR A 192 -5.29 -1.35 -13.03
CA TYR A 192 -6.71 -1.68 -12.82
C TYR A 192 -6.90 -2.84 -11.81
N ALA A 193 -5.82 -3.45 -11.34
CA ALA A 193 -5.85 -4.63 -10.47
C ALA A 193 -5.85 -4.30 -8.97
N ASN A 194 -6.01 -3.02 -8.60
CA ASN A 194 -6.03 -2.61 -7.20
C ASN A 194 -7.21 -3.24 -6.44
N LEU A 195 -6.93 -3.76 -5.26
CA LEU A 195 -7.94 -4.34 -4.39
C LEU A 195 -8.89 -3.28 -3.83
N ASN A 196 -10.20 -3.52 -3.98
CA ASN A 196 -11.20 -2.79 -3.24
C ASN A 196 -11.38 -3.43 -1.85
N LEU A 197 -11.00 -2.67 -0.82
CA LEU A 197 -11.05 -3.08 0.58
C LEU A 197 -12.19 -2.39 1.35
N LEU A 198 -12.87 -1.42 0.74
CA LEU A 198 -13.90 -0.64 1.40
C LEU A 198 -15.03 -1.55 1.90
N GLY A 199 -15.37 -1.41 3.18
CA GLY A 199 -16.43 -2.20 3.83
C GLY A 199 -16.05 -3.64 4.17
N LYS A 200 -14.83 -4.10 3.82
CA LYS A 200 -14.35 -5.44 4.14
C LYS A 200 -13.70 -5.51 5.52
N VAL A 201 -13.71 -6.70 6.11
CA VAL A 201 -12.90 -7.05 7.28
C VAL A 201 -11.60 -7.67 6.77
N ALA A 202 -10.46 -7.08 7.12
CA ALA A 202 -9.16 -7.63 6.78
C ALA A 202 -8.55 -8.37 7.96
N VAL A 203 -8.05 -9.58 7.73
CA VAL A 203 -7.33 -10.36 8.75
C VAL A 203 -5.88 -10.55 8.33
N MET A 204 -4.95 -10.29 9.25
CA MET A 204 -3.56 -10.71 9.12
C MET A 204 -3.33 -12.05 9.84
N THR A 205 -2.71 -13.01 9.15
CA THR A 205 -2.29 -14.31 9.71
C THR A 205 -0.91 -14.70 9.17
N ALA A 206 -0.16 -15.53 9.89
CA ALA A 206 1.10 -16.06 9.37
C ALA A 206 0.85 -17.02 8.19
N THR A 207 -0.10 -17.94 8.36
CA THR A 207 -0.43 -18.99 7.39
C THR A 207 -1.94 -19.17 7.25
N PHE A 208 -2.36 -19.57 6.04
CA PHE A 208 -3.70 -20.11 5.74
C PHE A 208 -3.58 -21.12 4.59
N PHE A 209 -2.89 -20.71 3.53
CA PHE A 209 -2.18 -21.61 2.63
C PHE A 209 -0.71 -21.70 3.01
N ASP A 210 0.01 -22.64 2.38
CA ASP A 210 1.46 -22.58 2.28
C ASP A 210 1.93 -21.25 1.65
N PHE A 211 3.21 -20.92 1.80
CA PHE A 211 3.74 -19.62 1.37
C PHE A 211 3.72 -19.38 -0.15
N SER A 212 3.50 -20.44 -0.93
CA SER A 212 3.27 -20.39 -2.38
C SER A 212 1.79 -20.19 -2.76
N GLY A 213 0.85 -20.40 -1.84
CA GLY A 213 -0.59 -20.30 -2.08
C GLY A 213 -1.16 -21.47 -2.88
N GLU A 214 -0.55 -22.65 -2.82
CA GLU A 214 -0.95 -23.86 -3.53
C GLU A 214 -1.72 -24.85 -2.64
N TYR A 215 -1.31 -25.01 -1.38
CA TYR A 215 -1.85 -26.02 -0.47
C TYR A 215 -2.51 -25.41 0.74
N PHE A 216 -3.77 -25.78 0.98
CA PHE A 216 -4.56 -25.33 2.13
C PHE A 216 -4.23 -26.17 3.36
N TYR A 217 -3.96 -25.52 4.50
CA TYR A 217 -3.80 -26.20 5.78
C TYR A 217 -5.16 -26.38 6.45
N ASN A 218 -5.46 -27.60 6.92
CA ASN A 218 -6.71 -27.88 7.64
C ASN A 218 -6.46 -27.94 9.16
N GLY A 219 -5.89 -26.87 9.70
CA GLY A 219 -5.59 -26.71 11.13
C GLY A 219 -6.68 -25.94 11.88
N GLY A 220 -6.50 -25.81 13.21
CA GLY A 220 -7.43 -25.09 14.07
C GLY A 220 -7.50 -23.60 13.78
N ALA A 221 -6.35 -22.96 13.53
CA ALA A 221 -6.26 -21.55 13.19
C ALA A 221 -6.93 -21.25 11.83
N GLU A 222 -6.75 -22.12 10.84
CA GLU A 222 -7.38 -21.96 9.53
C GLU A 222 -8.90 -22.16 9.60
N ARG A 223 -9.36 -23.12 10.41
CA ARG A 223 -10.79 -23.28 10.67
C ARG A 223 -11.41 -22.03 11.29
N TYR A 224 -10.71 -21.38 12.22
CA TYR A 224 -11.18 -20.12 12.82
C TYR A 224 -11.43 -19.04 11.77
N LEU A 225 -10.56 -18.94 10.75
CA LEU A 225 -10.73 -17.97 9.66
C LEU A 225 -11.89 -18.33 8.72
N LEU A 226 -12.20 -19.62 8.54
CA LEU A 226 -13.39 -20.05 7.80
C LEU A 226 -14.67 -19.66 8.55
N ASP A 227 -14.74 -19.95 9.85
CA ASP A 227 -15.91 -19.63 10.69
C ASP A 227 -16.09 -18.10 10.80
N LEU A 228 -14.99 -17.35 10.92
CA LEU A 228 -15.01 -15.87 10.91
C LEU A 228 -15.53 -15.31 9.57
N ALA A 229 -15.23 -15.96 8.44
CA ALA A 229 -15.74 -15.54 7.15
C ALA A 229 -17.26 -15.70 7.04
N GLU A 230 -17.82 -16.77 7.61
CA GLU A 230 -19.26 -17.01 7.70
C GLU A 230 -19.93 -15.92 8.55
N ILE A 231 -19.35 -15.58 9.71
CA ILE A 231 -19.84 -14.47 10.54
C ILE A 231 -19.80 -13.14 9.78
N CYS A 232 -18.72 -12.85 9.05
CA CYS A 232 -18.64 -11.62 8.25
C CYS A 232 -19.74 -11.57 7.20
N GLU A 233 -20.04 -12.69 6.54
CA GLU A 233 -21.12 -12.80 5.56
C GLU A 233 -22.50 -12.57 6.19
N GLU A 234 -22.78 -13.15 7.37
CA GLU A 234 -24.01 -12.91 8.14
C GLU A 234 -24.19 -11.42 8.50
N LEU A 235 -23.08 -10.70 8.71
CA LEU A 235 -23.05 -9.27 9.00
C LEU A 235 -23.04 -8.38 7.73
N ASN A 236 -23.28 -8.94 6.54
CA ASN A 236 -23.22 -8.25 5.24
C ASN A 236 -21.86 -7.60 4.94
N SER A 237 -20.78 -8.21 5.45
CA SER A 237 -19.40 -7.86 5.13
C SER A 237 -18.71 -9.00 4.39
N GLN A 238 -17.45 -8.78 3.98
CA GLN A 238 -16.63 -9.80 3.35
C GLN A 238 -15.28 -9.87 4.07
N LEU A 239 -14.84 -11.09 4.37
CA LEU A 239 -13.50 -11.34 4.88
C LEU A 239 -12.48 -11.34 3.74
N ILE A 240 -11.35 -10.68 3.97
CA ILE A 240 -10.13 -10.82 3.16
C ILE A 240 -8.97 -11.20 4.08
N VAL A 241 -8.23 -12.23 3.70
CA VAL A 241 -7.09 -12.73 4.47
C VAL A 241 -5.80 -12.25 3.81
N PHE A 242 -4.94 -11.65 4.62
CA PHE A 242 -3.59 -11.30 4.27
C PHE A 242 -2.65 -12.23 5.03
N GLN A 243 -1.77 -12.92 4.31
CA GLN A 243 -0.83 -13.87 4.91
C GLN A 243 0.60 -13.68 4.43
N TYR A 244 1.53 -14.35 5.09
CA TYR A 244 2.93 -14.38 4.65
C TYR A 244 3.02 -15.19 3.35
N GLY A 245 4.06 -14.91 2.56
CA GLY A 245 4.31 -15.64 1.31
C GLY A 245 5.74 -15.45 0.80
N ASP A 246 6.10 -16.22 -0.22
CA ASP A 246 7.44 -16.16 -0.84
C ASP A 246 7.49 -15.26 -2.09
N TYR A 247 6.33 -14.94 -2.63
CA TYR A 247 6.15 -14.04 -3.76
C TYR A 247 4.74 -13.45 -3.79
N PRO A 248 4.49 -12.37 -4.56
CA PRO A 248 3.16 -11.80 -4.70
C PRO A 248 2.18 -12.78 -5.36
N TRP A 249 1.06 -13.06 -4.69
CA TRP A 249 -0.03 -13.86 -5.25
C TRP A 249 -1.38 -13.53 -4.61
N MET A 250 -2.45 -13.94 -5.29
CA MET A 250 -3.83 -13.92 -4.80
C MET A 250 -4.50 -15.24 -5.11
N ARG A 251 -5.30 -15.73 -4.16
CA ARG A 251 -6.14 -16.93 -4.29
C ARG A 251 -7.54 -16.62 -3.78
N ARG A 252 -8.49 -17.47 -4.15
CA ARG A 252 -9.85 -17.43 -3.62
C ARG A 252 -10.25 -18.81 -3.15
N LEU A 253 -10.72 -18.90 -1.93
CA LEU A 253 -11.31 -20.12 -1.36
C LEU A 253 -12.72 -19.77 -0.90
N LYS A 254 -13.73 -20.41 -1.49
CA LYS A 254 -15.15 -20.02 -1.30
C LYS A 254 -15.36 -18.52 -1.62
N ASN A 255 -15.83 -17.75 -0.64
CA ASN A 255 -16.07 -16.30 -0.69
C ASN A 255 -14.92 -15.47 -0.10
N ILE A 256 -13.82 -16.10 0.31
CA ILE A 256 -12.67 -15.45 0.94
C ILE A 256 -11.62 -15.18 -0.14
N ASP A 257 -11.18 -13.93 -0.24
CA ASP A 257 -10.00 -13.57 -1.01
C ASP A 257 -8.77 -13.68 -0.10
N ILE A 258 -7.69 -14.30 -0.57
CA ILE A 258 -6.47 -14.54 0.19
C ILE A 258 -5.29 -13.94 -0.57
N VAL A 259 -4.52 -13.09 0.11
CA VAL A 259 -3.48 -12.26 -0.50
C VAL A 259 -2.16 -12.48 0.23
N SER A 260 -1.12 -12.82 -0.53
CA SER A 260 0.24 -12.81 0.00
C SER A 260 0.71 -11.37 0.21
N LEU A 261 1.27 -11.11 1.40
CA LEU A 261 1.92 -9.88 1.77
C LEU A 261 3.34 -9.74 1.20
N SER A 262 3.87 -10.77 0.52
CA SER A 262 5.21 -10.72 -0.07
C SER A 262 5.28 -9.62 -1.13
N ARG A 263 6.08 -8.59 -0.88
CA ARG A 263 6.37 -7.48 -1.79
C ARG A 263 7.82 -7.06 -1.59
N HIS A 264 8.41 -6.40 -2.58
CA HIS A 264 9.76 -5.81 -2.45
C HIS A 264 10.86 -6.82 -2.06
N GLY A 265 10.73 -8.07 -2.50
CA GLY A 265 11.67 -9.14 -2.14
C GLY A 265 11.53 -9.67 -0.71
N ILE A 266 10.53 -9.23 0.06
CA ILE A 266 10.18 -9.81 1.36
C ILE A 266 9.64 -11.23 1.12
N ARG A 267 10.23 -12.21 1.81
CA ARG A 267 9.86 -13.63 1.72
C ARG A 267 9.65 -14.20 3.12
N ALA A 268 8.94 -15.31 3.20
CA ALA A 268 8.72 -16.03 4.46
C ALA A 268 9.99 -16.82 4.85
N GLU A 269 11.04 -16.11 5.23
CA GLU A 269 12.32 -16.69 5.65
C GLU A 269 12.31 -17.03 7.15
N GLY A 270 11.61 -18.11 7.51
CA GLY A 270 11.53 -18.60 8.90
C GLY A 270 10.88 -17.62 9.88
N TRP A 271 10.94 -17.97 11.18
CA TRP A 271 10.33 -17.21 12.28
C TRP A 271 11.25 -16.08 12.79
N ILE A 272 11.80 -15.28 11.87
CA ILE A 272 12.71 -14.18 12.22
C ILE A 272 11.89 -12.93 12.58
N LEU A 273 12.21 -12.26 13.69
CA LEU A 273 11.56 -11.00 14.12
C LEU A 273 11.48 -9.93 13.00
N LYS A 274 12.52 -9.84 12.18
CA LYS A 274 12.56 -8.98 10.99
C LYS A 274 11.43 -9.31 10.01
N CYS A 275 11.21 -10.60 9.73
CA CYS A 275 10.17 -11.10 8.83
C CYS A 275 8.78 -10.64 9.30
N ALA A 276 8.49 -10.84 10.59
CA ALA A 276 7.23 -10.40 11.20
C ALA A 276 7.01 -8.89 11.09
N ARG A 277 8.05 -8.10 11.41
CA ARG A 277 7.99 -6.63 11.29
C ARG A 277 7.73 -6.18 9.86
N ASP A 278 8.44 -6.76 8.91
CA ASP A 278 8.36 -6.35 7.51
C ASP A 278 6.98 -6.73 6.92
N PHE A 279 6.42 -7.89 7.27
CA PHE A 279 5.04 -8.26 6.88
C PHE A 279 3.97 -7.42 7.58
N ASN A 280 4.13 -7.09 8.86
CA ASN A 280 3.24 -6.17 9.58
C ASN A 280 3.19 -4.81 8.89
N GLN A 281 4.37 -4.26 8.53
CA GLN A 281 4.46 -2.99 7.83
C GLN A 281 3.68 -3.01 6.51
N VAL A 282 3.84 -4.07 5.71
CA VAL A 282 3.13 -4.22 4.44
C VAL A 282 1.61 -4.37 4.66
N PHE A 283 1.18 -5.10 5.69
CA PHE A 283 -0.23 -5.22 6.03
C PHE A 283 -0.81 -3.86 6.44
N TYR A 284 -0.17 -3.16 7.37
CA TYR A 284 -0.58 -1.83 7.85
C TYR A 284 -0.80 -0.86 6.68
N GLU A 285 0.14 -0.79 5.74
CA GLU A 285 0.07 0.09 4.56
C GLU A 285 -1.04 -0.29 3.58
N GLN A 286 -1.42 -1.57 3.53
CA GLN A 286 -2.50 -2.02 2.66
C GLN A 286 -3.87 -1.74 3.26
N VAL A 287 -4.02 -1.74 4.58
CA VAL A 287 -5.35 -1.78 5.22
C VAL A 287 -5.72 -0.54 6.04
N GLN A 288 -4.73 0.24 6.51
CA GLN A 288 -4.97 1.41 7.37
C GLN A 288 -5.98 2.38 6.74
N GLU A 289 -7.08 2.66 7.45
CA GLU A 289 -8.24 3.45 7.00
C GLU A 289 -8.92 2.96 5.70
N ARG A 290 -8.54 1.80 5.14
CA ARG A 290 -9.07 1.24 3.87
C ARG A 290 -10.07 0.11 4.05
N THR A 291 -10.19 -0.42 5.26
CA THR A 291 -11.05 -1.54 5.64
C THR A 291 -12.05 -1.07 6.69
N ALA A 292 -13.12 -1.84 6.90
CA ALA A 292 -14.08 -1.56 7.98
C ALA A 292 -13.53 -1.98 9.34
N LEU A 293 -12.72 -3.04 9.37
CA LEU A 293 -12.10 -3.59 10.57
C LEU A 293 -10.83 -4.37 10.20
N ASN A 294 -9.81 -4.28 11.06
CA ASN A 294 -8.56 -5.01 10.93
C ASN A 294 -8.42 -6.01 12.07
N ILE A 295 -8.21 -7.28 11.76
CA ILE A 295 -8.07 -8.33 12.76
C ILE A 295 -6.66 -8.90 12.66
N TYR A 296 -5.97 -8.93 13.78
CA TYR A 296 -4.69 -9.63 13.91
C TYR A 296 -4.96 -11.00 14.50
N SER A 297 -4.95 -12.03 13.64
CA SER A 297 -5.31 -13.41 14.01
C SER A 297 -4.49 -13.87 15.22
N ALA A 298 -3.19 -13.61 15.22
CA ALA A 298 -2.42 -13.58 16.45
C ALA A 298 -2.15 -12.13 16.82
N PHE A 299 -2.56 -11.68 18.00
CA PHE A 299 -2.48 -10.27 18.42
C PHE A 299 -1.07 -9.67 18.31
N PHE A 300 -0.02 -10.49 18.50
CA PHE A 300 1.37 -10.06 18.39
C PHE A 300 1.82 -9.76 16.95
N GLU A 301 0.99 -10.08 15.94
CA GLU A 301 1.13 -9.61 14.56
C GLU A 301 0.77 -8.12 14.42
N ALA A 302 0.11 -7.51 15.41
CA ALA A 302 -0.14 -6.06 15.44
C ALA A 302 1.13 -5.24 15.72
N TRP A 303 2.24 -5.90 16.09
CA TRP A 303 3.52 -5.25 16.30
C TRP A 303 4.31 -5.10 14.98
N PRO A 304 4.96 -3.94 14.74
CA PRO A 304 4.97 -2.73 15.56
C PRO A 304 3.82 -1.74 15.23
N LEU A 305 3.08 -1.95 14.14
CA LEU A 305 2.03 -1.05 13.69
C LEU A 305 0.66 -1.74 13.63
N ALA A 306 -0.30 -1.20 14.38
CA ALA A 306 -1.69 -1.62 14.32
C ALA A 306 -2.53 -0.65 13.47
N ALA A 307 -3.20 -1.18 12.45
CA ALA A 307 -4.15 -0.41 11.64
C ALA A 307 -5.45 -0.17 12.44
N THR A 308 -6.18 0.92 12.23
CA THR A 308 -7.41 1.23 12.97
C THR A 308 -8.66 1.21 12.07
N PRO A 309 -9.83 0.77 12.56
CA PRO A 309 -10.04 0.12 13.87
C PRO A 309 -9.50 -1.32 13.87
N ASN A 310 -9.18 -1.87 15.06
CA ASN A 310 -8.66 -3.24 15.13
C ASN A 310 -9.02 -4.10 16.34
N ILE A 311 -8.91 -5.41 16.12
CA ILE A 311 -9.01 -6.45 17.15
C ILE A 311 -7.78 -7.37 17.05
N GLY A 312 -7.13 -7.62 18.18
CA GLY A 312 -6.16 -8.71 18.33
C GLY A 312 -6.83 -9.96 18.92
N ILE A 313 -6.40 -11.14 18.47
CA ILE A 313 -6.86 -12.41 19.05
C ILE A 313 -5.67 -13.14 19.68
N SER A 314 -5.83 -13.54 20.94
CA SER A 314 -4.93 -14.49 21.60
C SER A 314 -5.49 -15.90 21.47
N HIS A 315 -4.74 -16.77 20.81
CA HIS A 315 -5.01 -18.21 20.67
C HIS A 315 -4.41 -19.05 21.81
N GLY A 316 -3.85 -18.41 22.83
CA GLY A 316 -3.08 -19.09 23.87
C GLY A 316 -1.73 -18.44 24.12
N VAL A 317 -1.10 -18.80 25.24
CA VAL A 317 0.31 -18.52 25.48
C VAL A 317 1.12 -19.32 24.45
N SER A 318 1.81 -18.62 23.56
CA SER A 318 2.69 -19.21 22.54
C SER A 318 4.16 -18.88 22.76
N TRP A 319 4.44 -18.06 23.77
CA TRP A 319 5.77 -17.59 24.13
C TRP A 319 6.35 -18.33 25.33
N ASP A 320 5.69 -19.39 25.81
CA ASP A 320 6.17 -20.30 26.84
C ASP A 320 7.00 -21.44 26.21
N ASN A 321 8.30 -21.21 26.09
CA ASN A 321 9.22 -22.17 25.49
C ASN A 321 10.22 -22.70 26.54
N PRO A 322 10.57 -24.00 26.55
CA PRO A 322 11.63 -24.54 27.42
C PRO A 322 13.00 -23.84 27.28
N TYR A 323 13.23 -23.08 26.20
CA TYR A 323 14.43 -22.29 26.00
C TYR A 323 14.37 -20.87 26.61
N ASN A 324 13.27 -20.51 27.28
CA ASN A 324 13.16 -19.25 28.00
C ASN A 324 13.91 -19.33 29.34
N ASP A 325 15.21 -19.06 29.31
CA ASP A 325 16.08 -19.03 30.51
C ASP A 325 16.63 -17.62 30.70
N TYR A 326 15.75 -16.67 31.02
CA TYR A 326 16.13 -15.26 31.14
C TYR A 326 16.92 -15.01 32.42
N GLU A 327 18.13 -14.48 32.29
CA GLU A 327 19.01 -14.22 33.44
C GLU A 327 18.59 -12.97 34.23
N ASN A 328 17.84 -12.08 33.59
CA ASN A 328 17.42 -10.81 34.18
C ASN A 328 16.13 -10.25 33.54
N ALA A 329 15.57 -9.23 34.19
CA ALA A 329 14.33 -8.60 33.75
C ALA A 329 14.45 -7.94 32.36
N VAL A 330 15.59 -7.35 32.01
CA VAL A 330 15.75 -6.65 30.72
C VAL A 330 15.66 -7.64 29.57
N GLU A 331 16.29 -8.79 29.71
CA GLU A 331 16.22 -9.87 28.74
C GLU A 331 14.79 -10.37 28.56
N TYR A 332 14.08 -10.63 29.67
CA TYR A 332 12.66 -11.00 29.64
C TYR A 332 11.83 -9.98 28.84
N TRP A 333 12.00 -8.68 29.11
CA TRP A 333 11.25 -7.62 28.43
C TRP A 333 11.56 -7.57 26.93
N LEU A 334 12.84 -7.66 26.54
CA LEU A 334 13.24 -7.63 25.13
C LEU A 334 12.71 -8.84 24.36
N MET A 335 12.76 -10.03 24.95
CA MET A 335 12.28 -11.27 24.32
C MET A 335 10.76 -11.32 24.20
N ASN A 336 10.04 -10.71 25.15
CA ASN A 336 8.58 -10.67 25.14
C ASN A 336 7.99 -9.39 24.53
N GLN A 337 8.84 -8.46 24.08
CA GLN A 337 8.44 -7.13 23.63
C GLN A 337 7.34 -7.19 22.56
N ARG A 338 7.50 -8.07 21.55
CA ARG A 338 6.53 -8.21 20.46
C ARG A 338 5.12 -8.54 20.96
N TYR A 339 5.01 -9.41 21.96
CA TYR A 339 3.72 -9.79 22.55
C TYR A 339 3.13 -8.61 23.32
N ILE A 340 3.92 -7.99 24.18
CA ILE A 340 3.47 -6.89 25.04
C ILE A 340 3.06 -5.68 24.21
N ASP A 341 3.93 -5.24 23.30
CA ASP A 341 3.70 -4.08 22.45
C ASP A 341 2.60 -4.36 21.42
N GLY A 342 2.51 -5.58 20.89
CA GLY A 342 1.41 -6.00 20.00
C GLY A 342 0.06 -5.95 20.71
N ALA A 343 -0.03 -6.46 21.94
CA ALA A 343 -1.24 -6.38 22.74
C ALA A 343 -1.63 -4.92 23.05
N LYS A 344 -0.64 -4.07 23.39
CA LYS A 344 -0.86 -2.63 23.61
C LYS A 344 -1.33 -1.89 22.36
N ALA A 345 -0.84 -2.30 21.19
CA ALA A 345 -1.23 -1.70 19.92
C ALA A 345 -2.67 -2.08 19.49
N CYS A 346 -3.19 -3.21 19.97
CA CYS A 346 -4.55 -3.62 19.68
C CYS A 346 -5.57 -2.67 20.35
N GLU A 347 -6.65 -2.26 19.67
CA GLU A 347 -7.71 -1.42 20.25
C GLU A 347 -8.70 -2.22 21.10
N ASP A 348 -8.96 -3.46 20.70
CA ASP A 348 -9.65 -4.49 21.45
C ASP A 348 -8.79 -5.76 21.43
N LEU A 349 -8.74 -6.50 22.53
CA LEU A 349 -8.03 -7.77 22.62
C LEU A 349 -8.98 -8.85 23.09
N VAL A 350 -9.05 -9.94 22.35
CA VAL A 350 -9.90 -11.08 22.64
C VAL A 350 -9.02 -12.30 22.92
N SER A 351 -9.36 -13.12 23.91
CA SER A 351 -8.56 -14.29 24.28
C SER A 351 -9.45 -15.51 24.49
N VAL A 352 -8.98 -16.65 23.99
CA VAL A 352 -9.63 -17.95 24.15
C VAL A 352 -9.27 -18.67 25.46
N ASP A 353 -8.40 -18.07 26.28
CA ASP A 353 -7.89 -18.67 27.51
C ASP A 353 -7.64 -17.62 28.61
N THR A 354 -7.72 -18.05 29.86
CA THR A 354 -7.51 -17.15 31.00
C THR A 354 -6.03 -16.88 31.29
N ASN A 355 -5.11 -17.73 30.83
CA ASN A 355 -3.70 -17.61 31.15
C ASN A 355 -3.07 -16.42 30.44
N SER A 356 -3.40 -16.23 29.16
CA SER A 356 -3.01 -15.04 28.38
C SER A 356 -3.46 -13.75 29.08
N ALA A 357 -4.72 -13.67 29.51
CA ALA A 357 -5.26 -12.51 30.21
C ALA A 357 -4.55 -12.27 31.56
N ASN A 358 -4.34 -13.31 32.36
CA ASN A 358 -3.65 -13.22 33.65
C ASN A 358 -2.17 -12.79 33.48
N TRP A 359 -1.50 -13.30 32.45
CA TRP A 359 -0.12 -12.91 32.13
C TRP A 359 -0.05 -11.42 31.73
N LEU A 360 -0.92 -10.98 30.82
CA LEU A 360 -0.98 -9.58 30.41
C LEU A 360 -1.32 -8.66 31.59
N GLN A 361 -2.24 -9.06 32.49
CA GLN A 361 -2.55 -8.30 33.70
C GLN A 361 -1.35 -8.16 34.64
N THR A 362 -0.49 -9.18 34.71
CA THR A 362 0.75 -9.15 35.51
C THR A 362 1.78 -8.19 34.92
N VAL A 363 1.81 -8.09 33.58
CA VAL A 363 2.69 -7.18 32.83
C VAL A 363 2.18 -5.74 32.90
N ASP A 364 0.87 -5.54 32.71
CA ASP A 364 0.21 -4.24 32.61
C ASP A 364 -1.27 -4.40 33.01
N PHE A 365 -1.67 -3.78 34.12
CA PHE A 365 -3.01 -3.96 34.70
C PHE A 365 -4.12 -3.56 33.72
N ASP A 366 -3.96 -2.44 33.02
CA ASP A 366 -4.97 -1.92 32.09
C ASP A 366 -5.12 -2.84 30.87
N LEU A 367 -4.01 -3.43 30.42
CA LEU A 367 -4.01 -4.40 29.33
C LEU A 367 -4.77 -5.68 29.69
N GLY A 368 -4.61 -6.14 30.93
CA GLY A 368 -5.40 -7.25 31.48
C GLY A 368 -6.90 -6.95 31.48
N GLN A 369 -7.31 -5.76 31.93
CA GLN A 369 -8.74 -5.36 31.97
C GLN A 369 -9.37 -5.20 30.58
N LYS A 370 -8.57 -4.84 29.59
CA LYS A 370 -8.99 -4.70 28.20
C LYS A 370 -9.24 -6.04 27.49
N THR A 371 -8.66 -7.13 28.00
CA THR A 371 -8.75 -8.45 27.39
C THR A 371 -10.13 -9.06 27.64
N LYS A 372 -10.86 -9.38 26.57
CA LYS A 372 -12.18 -10.03 26.60
C LYS A 372 -12.02 -11.53 26.44
N LEU A 373 -12.48 -12.30 27.43
CA LEU A 373 -12.53 -13.76 27.34
C LEU A 373 -13.76 -14.20 26.53
N ILE A 374 -13.57 -15.12 25.59
CA ILE A 374 -14.66 -15.72 24.78
C ILE A 374 -14.73 -17.23 24.94
#